data_AF-A0A7C5P107-F1
#
_entry.id   AF-A0A7C5P107-F1
#
_cell.length_a   1.000
_cell.length_b   1.000
_cell.length_c   1.000
_cell.angle_alpha   90.00
_cell.angle_beta   90.00
_cell.angle_gamma   90.00
#
_symmetry.space_group_name_H-M   'P 1'
#
loop_
_entity.id
_entity.type
_entity.pdbx_description
1 polymer ?
#
loop_
_entity_poly.entity_id
_entity_poly.type
_entity_poly.pdbx_seq_one_letter_code
_entity_poly.pdbx_strand_id
1 'polypeptide(L)' 'MRVKFFDIAEQTKMLSDELEAAVLSVLESGQYILGPRVQTFETRFAEFIGTKYAVGVGSGTDALVISL' A
#
# COMPACT_ATOMS: atom_id res chain seq x y z
N MET A 1 -22.38 -25.40 5.63
CA MET A 1 -21.04 -24.78 5.60
C MET A 1 -21.09 -23.59 4.67
N ARG A 2 -20.78 -22.36 5.12
CA ARG A 2 -20.66 -21.18 4.23
C ARG A 2 -19.19 -20.97 3.93
N VAL A 3 -18.80 -21.08 2.67
CA VAL A 3 -17.45 -20.75 2.20
C VAL A 3 -17.45 -19.28 1.81
N LYS A 4 -16.57 -18.48 2.42
CA LYS A 4 -16.40 -17.08 2.05
C LYS A 4 -15.64 -17.01 0.72
N PHE A 5 -16.08 -16.13 -0.18
CA PHE A 5 -15.39 -15.90 -1.45
C PHE A 5 -14.01 -15.24 -1.25
N PHE A 6 -13.91 -14.34 -0.27
CA PHE A 6 -12.67 -13.67 0.10
C PHE A 6 -12.73 -13.31 1.60
N ASP A 7 -11.67 -13.61 2.36
CA ASP A 7 -11.60 -13.32 3.81
C ASP A 7 -10.39 -12.43 4.15
N ILE A 8 -10.62 -11.13 4.12
CA ILE A 8 -9.60 -10.12 4.44
C ILE A 8 -9.27 -10.17 5.93
N ALA A 9 -10.24 -10.46 6.80
CA ALA A 9 -10.00 -10.44 8.24
C ALA A 9 -8.97 -11.49 8.65
N GLU A 10 -9.01 -12.67 8.03
CA GLU A 10 -8.01 -13.71 8.23
C GLU A 10 -6.63 -13.31 7.70
N GLN A 11 -6.56 -12.71 6.51
CA GLN A 11 -5.31 -12.21 5.94
C GLN A 11 -4.68 -11.10 6.79
N THR A 12 -5.46 -10.13 7.23
CA THR A 12 -4.99 -9.05 8.12
C THR A 12 -4.48 -9.62 9.44
N LYS A 13 -5.16 -10.63 10.00
CA LYS A 13 -4.73 -11.27 11.25
C LYS A 13 -3.38 -11.98 11.11
N MET A 14 -3.08 -12.56 9.96
CA MET A 14 -1.76 -13.18 9.71
C MET A 14 -0.62 -12.17 9.65
N LEU A 15 -0.90 -10.88 9.44
CA LEU A 15 0.07 -9.81 9.29
C LEU A 15 -0.06 -8.73 10.39
N SER A 16 -0.79 -9.01 11.47
CA SER A 16 -1.20 -7.99 12.46
C SER A 16 -0.02 -7.19 13.00
N ASP A 17 1.02 -7.88 13.45
CA ASP A 17 2.12 -7.25 14.19
C ASP A 17 2.91 -6.30 13.28
N GLU A 18 3.15 -6.71 12.03
CA GLU A 18 3.84 -5.89 11.02
C GLU A 18 2.99 -4.69 10.58
N LEU A 19 1.67 -4.91 10.39
CA LEU A 19 0.74 -3.84 10.00
C LEU A 19 0.58 -2.81 11.11
N GLU A 20 0.41 -3.24 12.36
CA GLU A 20 0.27 -2.37 13.52
C GLU A 20 1.52 -1.52 13.71
N ALA A 21 2.72 -2.12 13.63
CA ALA A 21 3.98 -1.38 13.72
C ALA A 21 4.13 -0.35 12.57
N ALA A 22 3.78 -0.74 11.34
CA ALA A 22 3.86 0.15 10.19
C ALA A 22 2.90 1.34 10.32
N VAL A 23 1.64 1.09 10.70
CA VAL A 23 0.62 2.12 10.91
C VAL A 23 1.02 3.05 12.04
N LEU A 24 1.41 2.51 13.21
CA LEU A 24 1.80 3.32 14.36
C LEU A 24 2.98 4.24 14.02
N SER A 25 3.98 3.74 13.27
CA SER A 25 5.12 4.57 12.86
C SER A 25 4.73 5.78 12.01
N VAL A 26 3.68 5.66 11.18
CA VAL A 26 3.15 6.78 10.39
C VAL A 26 2.42 7.77 11.28
N LEU A 27 1.58 7.27 12.19
CA LEU A 27 0.85 8.10 13.16
C LEU A 27 1.82 8.94 14.01
N GLU A 28 2.86 8.29 14.55
CA GLU A 28 3.89 8.95 15.37
C GLU A 28 4.71 9.98 14.57
N SER A 29 4.95 9.73 13.28
CA SER A 29 5.68 10.67 12.41
C SER A 29 4.90 11.94 12.06
N GLY A 30 3.56 11.89 12.10
CA GLY A 30 2.68 12.95 11.62
C GLY A 30 2.70 13.18 10.10
N GLN A 31 3.43 12.36 9.32
CA GLN A 31 3.59 12.51 7.86
C GLN A 31 2.58 11.65 7.10
N TYR A 32 1.32 12.10 7.06
CA TYR A 32 0.21 11.33 6.50
C TYR A 32 0.11 11.35 4.97
N ILE A 33 0.56 12.42 4.32
CA ILE A 33 0.38 12.66 2.88
C ILE A 33 1.74 12.89 2.25
N LEU A 34 2.03 12.19 1.15
CA LEU A 34 3.30 12.28 0.40
C LEU A 34 4.56 12.10 1.28
N GLY A 35 4.44 11.24 2.30
CA GLY A 35 5.52 10.93 3.24
C GLY A 35 6.52 9.88 2.72
N PRO A 36 7.59 9.60 3.49
CA PRO A 36 8.68 8.70 3.09
C PRO A 36 8.22 7.25 2.86
N ARG A 37 7.13 6.82 3.48
CA ARG A 37 6.53 5.49 3.23
C ARG A 37 6.02 5.34 1.80
N VAL A 38 5.44 6.40 1.22
CA VAL A 38 4.97 6.41 -0.19
C VAL A 38 6.17 6.31 -1.12
N GLN A 39 7.19 7.15 -0.93
CA GLN A 39 8.40 7.13 -1.76
C GLN A 39 9.14 5.79 -1.71
N THR A 40 9.21 5.18 -0.52
CA THR A 40 9.81 3.85 -0.34
C THR A 40 9.00 2.78 -1.08
N PHE A 41 7.67 2.84 -1.00
CA PHE A 41 6.79 1.92 -1.71
C PHE A 41 6.95 2.06 -3.23
N GLU A 42 6.92 3.28 -3.76
CA GLU A 42 7.10 3.55 -5.19
C GLU A 42 8.43 3.00 -5.71
N THR A 43 9.51 3.21 -4.97
CA THR A 43 10.85 2.69 -5.33
C THR A 43 10.84 1.16 -5.37
N ARG A 44 10.37 0.51 -4.30
CA ARG A 44 10.31 -0.97 -4.22
C ARG A 44 9.36 -1.57 -5.25
N PHE A 45 8.26 -0.90 -5.55
CA PHE A 45 7.28 -1.39 -6.51
C PHE A 45 7.80 -1.27 -7.95
N ALA A 46 8.48 -0.16 -8.28
CA ALA A 46 9.16 -0.02 -9.56
C ALA A 46 10.20 -1.13 -9.77
N GLU A 47 11.01 -1.42 -8.75
CA GLU A 47 11.98 -2.52 -8.75
C GLU A 47 11.30 -3.88 -8.90
N PHE A 48 10.23 -4.14 -8.13
CA PHE A 48 9.51 -5.40 -8.15
C PHE A 48 8.90 -5.73 -9.54
N ILE A 49 8.36 -4.71 -10.21
CA ILE A 49 7.76 -4.87 -11.55
C ILE A 49 8.82 -4.81 -12.67
N GLY A 50 10.03 -4.31 -12.39
CA GLY A 50 11.10 -4.17 -13.37
C GLY A 50 10.96 -2.95 -14.28
N THR A 51 10.41 -1.84 -13.76
CA THR A 51 10.28 -0.56 -14.45
C THR A 51 11.15 0.52 -13.81
N LYS A 52 11.35 1.65 -14.51
CA LYS A 52 12.16 2.76 -14.02
C LYS A 52 11.46 3.59 -12.94
N TYR A 53 10.13 3.69 -13.00
CA TYR A 53 9.34 4.56 -12.13
C TYR A 53 8.01 3.91 -11.75
N ALA A 54 7.54 4.20 -10.54
CA ALA A 54 6.17 3.99 -10.10
C ALA A 54 5.68 5.26 -9.39
N VAL A 55 4.38 5.55 -9.51
CA VAL A 55 3.75 6.72 -8.90
C VAL A 55 2.46 6.27 -8.21
N GLY A 56 2.36 6.52 -6.91
CA GLY A 56 1.19 6.24 -6.10
C GLY A 56 0.08 7.27 -6.36
N VAL A 57 -1.13 6.80 -6.61
CA VAL A 57 -2.32 7.63 -6.85
C VAL A 57 -3.51 7.11 -6.03
N GLY A 58 -4.62 7.86 -6.04
CA GLY A 58 -5.80 7.55 -5.20
C GLY A 58 -6.55 6.28 -5.58
N SER A 59 -6.51 5.88 -6.85
CA SER A 59 -7.20 4.68 -7.35
C SER A 59 -6.65 4.21 -8.71
N GLY A 60 -7.05 3.01 -9.13
CA GLY A 60 -6.73 2.52 -10.48
C GLY A 60 -7.38 3.35 -11.59
N THR A 61 -8.56 3.93 -11.34
CA THR A 61 -9.20 4.85 -12.28
C THR A 61 -8.39 6.13 -12.44
N ASP A 62 -7.90 6.71 -11.34
CA ASP A 62 -7.04 7.90 -11.39
C ASP A 62 -5.73 7.60 -12.14
N ALA A 63 -5.15 6.41 -11.95
CA ALA A 63 -3.95 5.99 -12.66
C ALA A 63 -4.16 6.03 -14.17
N LEU A 64 -5.29 5.47 -14.65
CA LEU A 64 -5.63 5.48 -16.07
C LEU A 64 -5.85 6.90 -16.57
N VAL A 65 -6.65 7.71 -15.85
CA VAL A 65 -6.99 9.08 -16.24
C VAL A 65 -5.75 9.97 -16.34
N ILE A 66 -4.79 9.84 -15.42
CA ILE A 66 -3.56 10.65 -15.41
C ILE A 66 -2.60 10.22 -16.52
N SER A 67 -2.63 8.94 -16.92
CA SER A 67 -1.68 8.37 -17.89
C SER A 67 -2.05 8.56 -19.37
N LEU A 68 -3.30 8.93 -19.66
CA LEU A 68 -3.87 9.05 -21.01
C LEU A 68 -3.86 10.50 -21.49
#